data_AF-A0A7S1BY51-F1
#
_entry.id   AF-A0A7S1BY51-F1
#
_cell.length_a   1.000
_cell.length_b   1.000
_cell.length_c   1.000
_cell.angle_alpha   90.00
_cell.angle_beta   90.00
_cell.angle_gamma   90.00
#
_symmetry.space_group_name_H-M   'P 1'
#
loop_
_entity.id
_entity.type
_entity.pdbx_description
1 polymer ?
#
loop_
_entity_poly.entity_id
_entity_poly.type
_entity_poly.pdbx_seq_one_letter_code
_entity_poly.pdbx_strand_id
1 'polypeptide(L)'
;SKIIEERLLAAEISRDRSLIELKKMEKKMEEKDIALERTEIKLIEVQKAKDQAFQQATEAIQAAEKAKKATRMVQISEKQYLEDLKHKGMRANEAEKVEMRLLKAEQAEQKASSESKLMKQHAINAKNTYKNAMVEVGMMEMRLKEVNIIQKRLEIEANEIQEEETYAKKMDDMNTAEAQSKKVEAEAQATLLKAQKLVQQVHVSIQDDFTRELDKMRFKKKRN
;
A
#
# COMPACT_ATOMS: atom_id res chain seq x y z
N SER A 1 1.93 40.15 -11.36
CA SER A 1 3.37 39.92 -11.59
C SER A 1 3.50 38.59 -12.29
N LYS A 2 4.06 38.54 -13.51
CA LYS A 2 4.11 37.33 -14.35
C LYS A 2 4.77 36.13 -13.64
N ILE A 3 5.71 36.42 -12.75
CA ILE A 3 6.45 35.44 -11.93
C ILE A 3 5.55 34.74 -10.90
N ILE A 4 4.54 35.44 -10.36
CA ILE A 4 3.62 34.86 -9.38
C ILE A 4 2.65 33.90 -10.08
N GLU A 5 2.12 34.29 -11.24
CA GLU A 5 1.26 33.44 -12.08
C GLU A 5 1.99 32.16 -12.53
N GLU A 6 3.25 32.26 -12.95
CA GLU A 6 4.05 31.10 -13.33
C GLU A 6 4.31 30.14 -12.14
N ARG A 7 4.49 30.68 -10.93
CA ARG A 7 4.67 29.87 -9.71
C ARG A 7 3.38 29.18 -9.27
N LEU A 8 2.25 29.87 -9.32
CA LEU A 8 0.94 29.29 -9.01
C LEU A 8 0.59 28.17 -9.99
N LEU A 9 0.83 28.38 -11.29
CA LEU A 9 0.61 27.36 -12.30
C LEU A 9 1.52 26.13 -12.09
N ALA A 10 2.78 26.34 -11.70
CA ALA A 10 3.69 25.24 -11.39
C ALA A 10 3.24 24.45 -10.15
N ALA A 11 2.77 25.13 -9.10
CA ALA A 11 2.22 24.50 -7.91
C ALA A 11 0.96 23.66 -8.22
N GLU A 12 0.05 24.20 -9.03
CA GLU A 12 -1.19 23.52 -9.42
C GLU A 12 -0.92 22.25 -10.25
N ILE A 13 0.03 22.33 -11.20
CA ILE A 13 0.50 21.17 -11.97
C ILE A 13 1.15 20.13 -11.06
N SER A 14 1.94 20.56 -10.06
CA SER A 14 2.57 19.67 -9.09
C SER A 14 1.52 18.94 -8.25
N ARG A 15 0.53 19.67 -7.72
CA ARG A 15 -0.59 19.12 -6.95
C ARG A 15 -1.36 18.07 -7.74
N ASP A 16 -1.77 18.41 -8.96
CA ASP A 16 -2.59 17.51 -9.78
C ASP A 16 -1.82 16.22 -10.11
N ARG A 17 -0.50 16.30 -10.30
CA ARG A 17 0.36 15.11 -10.43
C ARG A 17 0.37 14.26 -9.17
N SER A 18 0.62 14.86 -8.00
CA SER A 18 0.63 14.14 -6.72
C SER A 18 -0.73 13.48 -6.43
N LEU A 19 -1.83 14.15 -6.76
CA LEU A 19 -3.19 13.65 -6.54
C LEU A 19 -3.54 12.49 -7.50
N ILE A 20 -3.05 12.53 -8.74
CA ILE A 20 -3.14 11.41 -9.68
C ILE A 20 -2.31 10.22 -9.19
N GLU A 21 -1.10 10.46 -8.66
CA GLU A 21 -0.25 9.41 -8.12
C GLU A 21 -0.85 8.76 -6.88
N LEU A 22 -1.40 9.54 -5.95
CA LEU A 22 -2.15 9.06 -4.79
C LEU A 22 -3.30 8.14 -5.21
N LYS A 23 -4.18 8.61 -6.11
CA LYS A 23 -5.30 7.78 -6.61
C LYS A 23 -4.84 6.48 -7.29
N LYS A 24 -3.72 6.53 -8.02
CA LYS A 24 -3.11 5.33 -8.61
C LYS A 24 -2.56 4.39 -7.54
N MET A 25 -2.01 4.90 -6.45
CA MET A 25 -1.52 4.09 -5.34
C MET A 25 -2.65 3.50 -4.51
N GLU A 26 -3.70 4.27 -4.20
CA GLU A 26 -4.91 3.79 -3.53
C GLU A 26 -5.51 2.59 -4.27
N LYS A 27 -5.73 2.73 -5.58
CA LYS A 27 -6.21 1.61 -6.41
C LYS A 27 -5.26 0.42 -6.39
N LYS A 28 -3.95 0.66 -6.46
CA LYS A 28 -2.94 -0.42 -6.37
C LYS A 28 -2.90 -1.09 -5.00
N MET A 29 -3.27 -0.39 -3.93
CA MET A 29 -3.38 -0.95 -2.59
C MET A 29 -4.59 -1.84 -2.48
N GLU A 30 -5.77 -1.38 -2.90
CA GLU A 30 -6.99 -2.19 -2.92
C GLU A 30 -6.77 -3.50 -3.71
N GLU A 31 -6.14 -3.43 -4.88
CA GLU A 31 -5.79 -4.61 -5.67
C GLU A 31 -4.81 -5.55 -4.93
N LYS A 32 -3.86 -5.00 -4.17
CA LYS A 32 -2.87 -5.76 -3.39
C LYS A 32 -3.47 -6.37 -2.12
N ASP A 33 -4.39 -5.68 -1.45
CA ASP A 33 -5.10 -6.19 -0.27
C ASP A 33 -5.97 -7.38 -0.66
N ILE A 34 -6.73 -7.26 -1.75
CA ILE A 34 -7.50 -8.38 -2.31
C ILE A 34 -6.58 -9.55 -2.69
N ALA A 35 -5.41 -9.27 -3.26
CA ALA A 35 -4.44 -10.30 -3.60
C ALA A 35 -3.86 -10.99 -2.35
N LEU A 36 -3.61 -10.23 -1.28
CA LEU A 36 -3.15 -10.76 0.00
C LEU A 36 -4.21 -11.65 0.64
N GLU A 37 -5.46 -11.18 0.77
CA GLU A 37 -6.58 -11.97 1.30
C GLU A 37 -6.75 -13.29 0.54
N ARG A 38 -6.72 -13.24 -0.80
CA ARG A 38 -6.79 -14.46 -1.63
C ARG A 38 -5.63 -15.41 -1.36
N THR A 39 -4.44 -14.87 -1.14
CA THR A 39 -3.24 -15.66 -0.85
C THR A 39 -3.29 -16.27 0.55
N GLU A 40 -3.83 -15.54 1.54
CA GLU A 40 -4.06 -16.05 2.90
C GLU A 40 -5.11 -17.17 2.91
N ILE A 41 -6.21 -17.02 2.16
CA ILE A 41 -7.20 -18.10 1.97
C ILE A 41 -6.51 -19.33 1.37
N LYS A 42 -5.70 -19.15 0.33
CA LYS A 42 -4.93 -20.23 -0.28
C LYS A 42 -3.93 -20.84 0.71
N LEU A 43 -3.32 -20.06 1.59
CA LEU A 43 -2.43 -20.57 2.63
C LEU A 43 -3.17 -21.49 3.60
N ILE A 44 -4.42 -21.15 3.97
CA ILE A 44 -5.27 -22.01 4.80
C ILE A 44 -5.57 -23.33 4.09
N GLU A 45 -5.88 -23.30 2.80
CA GLU A 45 -6.10 -24.51 1.98
C GLU A 45 -4.84 -25.38 1.93
N VAL A 46 -3.68 -24.78 1.70
CA VAL A 46 -2.38 -25.48 1.68
C VAL A 46 -2.06 -26.05 3.06
N GLN A 47 -2.37 -25.35 4.15
CA GLN A 47 -2.20 -25.85 5.51
C GLN A 47 -3.06 -27.10 5.77
N LYS A 48 -4.34 -27.08 5.36
CA LYS A 48 -5.23 -28.24 5.47
C LYS A 48 -4.70 -29.43 4.66
N ALA A 49 -4.25 -29.20 3.43
CA ALA A 49 -3.68 -30.24 2.59
C ALA A 49 -2.38 -30.82 3.20
N LYS A 50 -1.53 -29.97 3.79
CA LYS A 50 -0.35 -30.39 4.54
C LYS A 50 -0.76 -31.30 5.70
N ASP A 51 -1.70 -30.87 6.53
CA ASP A 51 -2.11 -31.63 7.72
C ASP A 51 -2.72 -32.98 7.32
N GLN A 52 -3.54 -33.01 6.26
CA GLN A 52 -4.08 -34.24 5.69
C GLN A 52 -2.98 -35.18 5.18
N ALA A 53 -1.98 -34.66 4.45
CA ALA A 53 -0.85 -35.46 3.96
C ALA A 53 -0.01 -36.05 5.12
N PHE A 54 0.18 -35.29 6.20
CA PHE A 54 0.86 -35.79 7.41
C PHE A 54 0.05 -36.88 8.12
N GLN A 55 -1.26 -36.72 8.21
CA GLN A 55 -2.12 -37.72 8.82
C GLN A 55 -2.10 -39.02 8.01
N GLN A 56 -2.27 -38.94 6.68
CA GLN A 56 -2.19 -40.10 5.79
C GLN A 56 -0.82 -40.79 5.86
N ALA A 57 0.27 -40.02 5.90
CA ALA A 57 1.60 -40.59 6.07
C ALA A 57 1.77 -41.31 7.40
N THR A 58 1.22 -40.75 8.48
CA THR A 58 1.26 -41.37 9.81
C THR A 58 0.51 -42.69 9.83
N GLU A 59 -0.72 -42.71 9.29
CA GLU A 59 -1.55 -43.92 9.18
C GLU A 59 -0.87 -44.99 8.30
N ALA A 60 -0.32 -44.59 7.14
CA ALA A 60 0.37 -45.51 6.24
C ALA A 60 1.64 -46.12 6.86
N ILE A 61 2.42 -45.34 7.63
CA ILE A 61 3.59 -45.85 8.35
C ILE A 61 3.17 -46.89 9.39
N GLN A 62 2.16 -46.57 10.21
CA GLN A 62 1.66 -47.48 11.24
C GLN A 62 1.09 -48.77 10.62
N ALA A 63 0.36 -48.65 9.51
CA ALA A 63 -0.16 -49.79 8.76
C ALA A 63 0.98 -50.65 8.21
N ALA A 64 2.01 -50.04 7.62
CA ALA A 64 3.16 -50.74 7.08
C ALA A 64 3.96 -51.46 8.19
N GLU A 65 4.13 -50.86 9.36
CA GLU A 65 4.80 -51.50 10.50
C GLU A 65 4.01 -52.70 11.04
N LYS A 66 2.67 -52.57 11.17
CA LYS A 66 1.79 -53.68 11.56
C LYS A 66 1.84 -54.82 10.54
N ALA A 67 1.74 -54.48 9.25
CA ALA A 67 1.82 -55.45 8.15
C ALA A 67 3.18 -56.15 8.16
N LYS A 68 4.28 -55.41 8.33
CA LYS A 68 5.63 -55.97 8.41
C LYS A 68 5.78 -56.94 9.59
N LYS A 69 5.25 -56.59 10.77
CA LYS A 69 5.28 -57.47 11.94
C LYS A 69 4.48 -58.75 11.70
N ALA A 70 3.26 -58.64 11.17
CA ALA A 70 2.42 -59.79 10.84
C ALA A 70 3.07 -60.69 9.78
N THR A 71 3.57 -60.09 8.71
CA THR A 71 4.24 -60.80 7.60
C THR A 71 5.49 -61.52 8.09
N ARG A 72 6.30 -60.89 8.95
CA ARG A 72 7.49 -61.51 9.51
C ARG A 72 7.17 -62.72 10.39
N MET A 73 6.06 -62.70 11.14
CA MET A 73 5.64 -63.87 11.90
C MET A 73 5.23 -65.03 10.98
N VAL A 74 4.43 -64.74 9.94
CA VAL A 74 4.04 -65.75 8.94
C VAL A 74 5.27 -66.31 8.21
N GLN A 75 6.22 -65.45 7.84
CA GLN A 75 7.47 -65.86 7.19
C GLN A 75 8.31 -66.79 8.09
N ILE A 76 8.40 -66.50 9.39
CA ILE A 76 9.13 -67.36 10.34
C ILE A 76 8.47 -68.75 10.42
N SER A 77 7.15 -68.82 10.59
CA SER A 77 6.44 -70.09 10.69
C SER A 77 6.49 -70.90 9.39
N GLU A 78 6.29 -70.25 8.24
CA GLU A 78 6.32 -70.92 6.94
C GLU A 78 7.75 -71.37 6.58
N LYS A 79 8.80 -70.62 6.97
CA LYS A 79 10.20 -71.07 6.81
C LYS A 79 10.52 -72.30 7.64
N GLN A 80 10.12 -72.31 8.91
CA GLN A 80 10.29 -73.48 9.78
C GLN A 80 9.55 -74.71 9.23
N TYR A 81 8.30 -74.51 8.79
CA TYR A 81 7.52 -75.59 8.18
C TYR A 81 8.15 -76.11 6.87
N LEU A 82 8.73 -75.22 6.05
CA LEU A 82 9.44 -75.59 4.84
C LEU A 82 10.70 -76.42 5.15
N GLU A 83 11.47 -76.05 6.17
CA GLU A 83 12.63 -76.83 6.63
C GLU A 83 12.22 -78.23 7.09
N ASP A 84 11.14 -78.34 7.88
CA ASP A 84 10.57 -79.62 8.32
C ASP A 84 10.13 -80.50 7.14
N LEU A 85 9.49 -79.92 6.12
CA LEU A 85 9.09 -80.63 4.90
C LEU A 85 10.30 -81.16 4.13
N LYS A 86 11.37 -80.35 4.03
CA LYS A 86 12.63 -80.74 3.38
C LYS A 86 13.34 -81.87 4.13
N HIS A 87 13.34 -81.84 5.46
CA HIS A 87 13.95 -82.89 6.28
C HIS A 87 13.16 -84.21 6.29
N LYS A 88 11.84 -84.17 6.12
CA LYS A 88 10.96 -85.36 6.16
C LYS A 88 10.78 -86.05 4.79
N GLY A 89 11.43 -85.56 3.72
CA GLY A 89 11.33 -86.15 2.38
C GLY A 89 9.90 -86.14 1.81
N MET A 90 9.06 -85.19 2.23
CA MET A 90 7.64 -85.12 1.85
C MET A 90 7.41 -84.50 0.46
N ARG A 91 6.20 -84.71 -0.07
CA ARG A 91 5.76 -84.43 -1.46
C ARG A 91 6.11 -83.01 -1.93
N ALA A 92 6.79 -82.90 -3.07
CA ALA A 92 7.20 -81.64 -3.72
C ALA A 92 6.07 -80.58 -3.79
N ASN A 93 4.82 -81.01 -4.00
CA ASN A 93 3.66 -80.12 -4.10
C ASN A 93 3.33 -79.34 -2.81
N GLU A 94 3.72 -79.82 -1.63
CA GLU A 94 3.48 -79.10 -0.36
C GLU A 94 4.57 -78.04 -0.09
N ALA A 95 5.83 -78.38 -0.36
CA ALA A 95 6.95 -77.43 -0.27
C ALA A 95 6.77 -76.26 -1.25
N GLU A 96 6.33 -76.54 -2.48
CA GLU A 96 6.09 -75.51 -3.50
C GLU A 96 4.96 -74.55 -3.10
N LYS A 97 3.91 -75.05 -2.43
CA LYS A 97 2.83 -74.21 -1.88
C LYS A 97 3.33 -73.26 -0.79
N VAL A 98 4.21 -73.74 0.09
CA VAL A 98 4.79 -72.95 1.18
C VAL A 98 5.72 -71.87 0.61
N GLU A 99 6.58 -72.22 -0.36
CA GLU A 99 7.44 -71.26 -1.06
C GLU A 99 6.61 -70.17 -1.76
N MET A 100 5.50 -70.52 -2.41
CA MET A 100 4.57 -69.54 -2.99
C MET A 100 3.92 -68.61 -1.96
N ARG A 101 3.62 -69.08 -0.74
CA ARG A 101 3.10 -68.22 0.34
C ARG A 101 4.17 -67.25 0.85
N LEU A 102 5.41 -67.73 1.01
CA LEU A 102 6.55 -66.89 1.40
C LEU A 102 6.79 -65.78 0.37
N LEU A 103 6.77 -66.11 -0.92
CA LEU A 103 6.92 -65.12 -2.00
C LEU A 103 5.81 -64.05 -1.95
N LYS A 104 4.55 -64.46 -1.76
CA LYS A 104 3.42 -63.52 -1.62
C LYS A 104 3.56 -62.62 -0.39
N ALA A 105 4.04 -63.18 0.72
CA ALA A 105 4.31 -62.44 1.95
C ALA A 105 5.42 -61.38 1.73
N GLU A 106 6.52 -61.74 1.09
CA GLU A 106 7.60 -60.80 0.73
C GLU A 106 7.13 -59.70 -0.22
N GLN A 107 6.32 -60.02 -1.23
CA GLN A 107 5.72 -59.03 -2.13
C GLN A 107 4.82 -58.06 -1.38
N ALA A 108 4.02 -58.54 -0.42
CA ALA A 108 3.15 -57.70 0.40
C ALA A 108 3.96 -56.74 1.29
N GLU A 109 5.05 -57.21 1.90
CA GLU A 109 5.95 -56.38 2.71
C GLU A 109 6.65 -55.31 1.85
N GLN A 110 7.14 -55.67 0.66
CA GLN A 110 7.74 -54.72 -0.27
C GLN A 110 6.74 -53.65 -0.71
N LYS A 111 5.51 -54.06 -1.04
CA LYS A 111 4.44 -53.13 -1.42
C LYS A 111 4.14 -52.15 -0.28
N ALA A 112 3.90 -52.64 0.92
CA ALA A 112 3.65 -51.79 2.10
C ALA A 112 4.83 -50.85 2.40
N SER A 113 6.08 -51.31 2.24
CA SER A 113 7.26 -50.47 2.40
C SER A 113 7.34 -49.37 1.35
N SER A 114 7.02 -49.69 0.09
CA SER A 114 7.03 -48.72 -1.01
C SER A 114 5.94 -47.65 -0.86
N GLU A 115 4.73 -48.04 -0.45
CA GLU A 115 3.62 -47.13 -0.17
C GLU A 115 3.95 -46.21 1.01
N SER A 116 4.54 -46.74 2.08
CA SER A 116 4.98 -45.92 3.22
C SER A 116 6.05 -44.89 2.81
N LYS A 117 7.02 -45.26 1.97
CA LYS A 117 8.02 -44.32 1.43
C LYS A 117 7.37 -43.23 0.59
N LEU A 118 6.43 -43.59 -0.28
CA LEU A 118 5.70 -42.65 -1.12
C LEU A 118 4.91 -41.65 -0.27
N MET A 119 4.19 -42.12 0.76
CA MET A 119 3.43 -41.24 1.66
C MET A 119 4.32 -40.30 2.47
N LYS A 120 5.49 -40.77 2.93
CA LYS A 120 6.50 -39.90 3.56
C LYS A 120 6.95 -38.80 2.60
N GLN A 121 7.20 -39.14 1.34
CA GLN A 121 7.58 -38.15 0.33
C GLN A 121 6.46 -37.14 0.08
N HIS A 122 5.20 -37.57 0.01
CA HIS A 122 4.06 -36.66 -0.11
C HIS A 122 3.96 -35.69 1.07
N ALA A 123 4.14 -36.17 2.31
CA ALA A 123 4.14 -35.30 3.49
C ALA A 123 5.30 -34.28 3.46
N ILE A 124 6.50 -34.68 3.03
CA ILE A 124 7.65 -33.77 2.85
C ILE A 124 7.33 -32.71 1.78
N ASN A 125 6.79 -33.12 0.64
CA ASN A 125 6.44 -32.20 -0.43
C ASN A 125 5.37 -31.21 0.04
N ALA A 126 4.33 -31.67 0.74
CA ALA A 126 3.28 -30.80 1.28
C ALA A 126 3.83 -29.80 2.32
N LYS A 127 4.77 -30.23 3.18
CA LYS A 127 5.49 -29.33 4.11
C LYS A 127 6.25 -28.24 3.36
N ASN A 128 6.96 -28.60 2.30
CA ASN A 128 7.74 -27.64 1.51
C ASN A 128 6.81 -26.65 0.78
N THR A 129 5.71 -27.12 0.20
CA THR A 129 4.69 -26.26 -0.43
C THR A 129 4.12 -25.26 0.58
N TYR A 130 3.78 -25.71 1.79
CA TYR A 130 3.31 -24.82 2.85
C TYR A 130 4.36 -23.78 3.25
N LYS A 131 5.62 -24.19 3.42
CA LYS A 131 6.71 -23.27 3.75
C LYS A 131 6.88 -22.19 2.66
N ASN A 132 6.82 -22.58 1.39
CA ASN A 132 6.93 -21.63 0.27
C ASN A 132 5.75 -20.64 0.26
N ALA A 133 4.52 -21.14 0.49
CA ALA A 133 3.34 -20.28 0.58
C ALA A 133 3.42 -19.27 1.73
N MET A 134 3.94 -19.67 2.90
CA MET A 134 4.17 -18.74 4.02
C MET A 134 5.17 -17.63 3.66
N VAL A 135 6.25 -17.97 2.95
CA VAL A 135 7.25 -16.98 2.51
C VAL A 135 6.63 -15.99 1.52
N GLU A 136 5.78 -16.46 0.60
CA GLU A 136 5.06 -15.62 -0.35
C GLU A 136 4.14 -14.61 0.36
N VAL A 137 3.33 -15.07 1.33
CA VAL A 137 2.48 -14.19 2.16
C VAL A 137 3.33 -13.15 2.88
N GLY A 138 4.41 -13.55 3.55
CA GLY A 138 5.29 -12.61 4.25
C GLY A 138 5.94 -11.57 3.32
N MET A 139 6.30 -11.94 2.09
CA MET A 139 6.79 -10.98 1.10
C MET A 139 5.70 -10.00 0.64
N MET A 140 4.46 -10.46 0.48
CA MET A 140 3.34 -9.58 0.13
C MET A 140 3.04 -8.58 1.25
N GLU A 141 3.01 -9.02 2.51
CA GLU A 141 2.84 -8.16 3.68
C GLU A 141 3.92 -7.06 3.77
N MET A 142 5.19 -7.42 3.52
CA MET A 142 6.28 -6.43 3.50
C MET A 142 6.09 -5.40 2.39
N ARG A 143 5.74 -5.84 1.18
CA ARG A 143 5.45 -4.94 0.05
C ARG A 143 4.26 -4.04 0.33
N LEU A 144 3.25 -4.51 1.06
CA LEU A 144 2.10 -3.69 1.44
C LEU A 144 2.52 -2.59 2.44
N LYS A 145 3.36 -2.92 3.42
CA LYS A 145 3.95 -1.94 4.35
C LYS A 145 4.76 -0.86 3.62
N GLU A 146 5.55 -1.23 2.62
CA GLU A 146 6.29 -0.26 1.79
C GLU A 146 5.36 0.71 1.06
N VAL A 147 4.27 0.22 0.47
CA VAL A 147 3.29 1.09 -0.21
C VAL A 147 2.61 2.02 0.78
N ASN A 148 2.21 1.53 1.96
CA ASN A 148 1.64 2.36 3.03
C ASN A 148 2.57 3.50 3.46
N ILE A 149 3.88 3.26 3.52
CA ILE A 149 4.87 4.31 3.83
C ILE A 149 4.90 5.36 2.72
N ILE A 150 4.90 4.94 1.45
CA ILE A 150 4.93 5.87 0.32
C ILE A 150 3.65 6.71 0.26
N GLN A 151 2.48 6.10 0.50
CA GLN A 151 1.21 6.82 0.56
C GLN A 151 1.24 7.92 1.61
N LYS A 152 1.67 7.61 2.84
CA LYS A 152 1.79 8.61 3.92
C LYS A 152 2.72 9.76 3.54
N ARG A 153 3.81 9.50 2.81
CA ARG A 153 4.71 10.57 2.34
C ARG A 153 4.02 11.48 1.32
N LEU A 154 3.29 10.90 0.37
CA LEU A 154 2.54 11.67 -0.63
C LEU A 154 1.40 12.48 0.01
N GLU A 155 0.74 11.95 1.05
CA GLU A 155 -0.26 12.70 1.82
C GLU A 155 0.35 13.91 2.53
N ILE A 156 1.54 13.76 3.12
CA ILE A 156 2.28 14.87 3.73
C ILE A 156 2.62 15.93 2.66
N GLU A 157 3.20 15.52 1.53
CA GLU A 157 3.58 16.43 0.44
C GLU A 157 2.36 17.17 -0.15
N ALA A 158 1.23 16.48 -0.29
CA ALA A 158 -0.02 17.11 -0.73
C ALA A 158 -0.52 18.17 0.25
N ASN A 159 -0.41 17.91 1.57
CA ASN A 159 -0.79 18.89 2.60
C ASN A 159 0.15 20.10 2.61
N GLU A 160 1.46 19.88 2.48
CA GLU A 160 2.46 20.96 2.40
C GLU A 160 2.18 21.89 1.20
N ILE A 161 1.88 21.34 0.03
CA ILE A 161 1.49 22.12 -1.16
C ILE A 161 0.23 22.95 -0.90
N GLN A 162 -0.77 22.39 -0.21
CA GLN A 162 -2.01 23.10 0.13
C GLN A 162 -1.77 24.26 1.10
N GLU A 163 -0.87 24.09 2.06
CA GLU A 163 -0.45 25.16 2.98
C GLU A 163 0.28 26.28 2.24
N GLU A 164 1.19 25.94 1.33
CA GLU A 164 1.90 26.92 0.48
C GLU A 164 0.94 27.71 -0.43
N GLU A 165 -0.04 27.05 -1.06
CA GLU A 165 -1.10 27.72 -1.84
C GLU A 165 -1.90 28.70 -0.98
N THR A 166 -2.28 28.28 0.23
CA THR A 166 -3.03 29.11 1.18
C THR A 166 -2.23 30.33 1.60
N TYR A 167 -0.92 30.17 1.82
CA TYR A 167 -0.01 31.27 2.13
C TYR A 167 0.14 32.23 0.94
N ALA A 168 0.36 31.70 -0.27
CA ALA A 168 0.49 32.50 -1.49
C ALA A 168 -0.75 33.35 -1.75
N LYS A 169 -1.95 32.77 -1.58
CA LYS A 169 -3.22 33.48 -1.74
C LYS A 169 -3.38 34.64 -0.75
N LYS A 170 -3.02 34.43 0.53
CA LYS A 170 -3.05 35.50 1.54
C LYS A 170 -2.11 36.65 1.19
N MET A 171 -0.93 36.35 0.64
CA MET A 171 0.02 37.37 0.19
C MET A 171 -0.53 38.18 -0.99
N ASP A 172 -1.18 37.55 -1.96
CA ASP A 172 -1.81 38.24 -3.09
C ASP A 172 -2.97 39.14 -2.65
N ASP A 173 -3.81 38.68 -1.72
CA ASP A 173 -4.90 39.48 -1.13
C ASP A 173 -4.34 40.72 -0.41
N MET A 174 -3.27 40.56 0.36
CA MET A 174 -2.61 41.66 1.07
C MET A 174 -1.97 42.67 0.11
N ASN A 175 -1.26 42.21 -0.92
CA ASN A 175 -0.67 43.07 -1.94
C ASN A 175 -1.76 43.86 -2.70
N THR A 176 -2.90 43.22 -2.96
CA THR A 176 -4.06 43.86 -3.61
C THR A 176 -4.67 44.93 -2.71
N ALA A 177 -4.84 44.65 -1.42
CA ALA A 177 -5.34 45.61 -0.44
C ALA A 177 -4.38 46.81 -0.28
N GLU A 178 -3.07 46.59 -0.26
CA GLU A 178 -2.07 47.66 -0.20
C GLU A 178 -2.13 48.56 -1.43
N ALA A 179 -2.26 47.98 -2.63
CA ALA A 179 -2.40 48.74 -3.87
C ALA A 179 -3.67 49.60 -3.88
N GLN A 180 -4.80 49.08 -3.39
CA GLN A 180 -6.04 49.84 -3.24
C GLN A 180 -5.90 50.97 -2.21
N SER A 181 -5.25 50.71 -1.08
CA SER A 181 -4.99 51.72 -0.04
C SER A 181 -4.16 52.89 -0.59
N LYS A 182 -3.06 52.61 -1.29
CA LYS A 182 -2.23 53.63 -1.96
C LYS A 182 -3.00 54.44 -2.99
N LYS A 183 -3.90 53.80 -3.75
CA LYS A 183 -4.75 54.49 -4.73
C LYS A 183 -5.70 55.47 -4.04
N VAL A 184 -6.38 55.04 -2.99
CA VAL A 184 -7.29 55.91 -2.21
C VAL A 184 -6.52 57.07 -1.57
N GLU A 185 -5.32 56.81 -1.05
CA GLU A 185 -4.47 57.86 -0.49
C GLU A 185 -4.05 58.89 -1.56
N ALA A 186 -3.65 58.43 -2.74
CA ALA A 186 -3.30 59.32 -3.85
C ALA A 186 -4.50 60.17 -4.32
N GLU A 187 -5.71 59.58 -4.39
CA GLU A 187 -6.94 60.29 -4.74
C GLU A 187 -7.32 61.33 -3.68
N ALA A 188 -7.17 61.00 -2.39
CA ALA A 188 -7.40 61.92 -1.28
C ALA A 188 -6.41 63.09 -1.30
N GLN A 189 -5.12 62.83 -1.51
CA GLN A 189 -4.09 63.87 -1.63
C GLN A 189 -4.34 64.78 -2.84
N ALA A 190 -4.71 64.21 -3.99
CA ALA A 190 -5.05 64.99 -5.18
C ALA A 190 -6.28 65.89 -4.96
N THR A 191 -7.28 65.39 -4.24
CA THR A 191 -8.48 66.16 -3.88
C THR A 191 -8.15 67.28 -2.90
N LEU A 192 -7.33 67.00 -1.88
CA LEU A 192 -6.85 68.00 -0.93
C LEU A 192 -6.10 69.13 -1.64
N LEU A 193 -5.20 68.79 -2.57
CA LEU A 193 -4.46 69.79 -3.34
C LEU A 193 -5.39 70.66 -4.21
N LYS A 194 -6.41 70.08 -4.83
CA LYS A 194 -7.42 70.83 -5.58
C LYS A 194 -8.20 71.78 -4.68
N ALA A 195 -8.64 71.31 -3.51
CA ALA A 195 -9.34 72.14 -2.53
C ALA A 195 -8.45 73.30 -2.02
N GLN A 196 -7.18 73.03 -1.72
CA GLN A 196 -6.22 74.06 -1.32
C GLN A 196 -6.03 75.13 -2.40
N LYS A 197 -5.91 74.73 -3.68
CA LYS A 197 -5.83 75.67 -4.80
C LYS A 197 -7.09 76.53 -4.94
N LEU A 198 -8.27 75.95 -4.80
CA LEU A 198 -9.54 76.70 -4.82
C LEU A 198 -9.64 77.69 -3.66
N VAL A 199 -9.28 77.28 -2.45
CA VAL A 199 -9.25 78.17 -1.28
C VAL A 199 -8.27 79.32 -1.51
N GLN A 200 -7.09 79.06 -2.05
CA GLN A 200 -6.12 80.10 -2.41
C GLN A 200 -6.68 81.07 -3.45
N GLN A 201 -7.33 80.57 -4.51
CA GLN A 201 -7.96 81.41 -5.53
C GLN A 201 -9.07 82.30 -4.95
N VAL A 202 -9.96 81.73 -4.13
CA VAL A 202 -11.02 82.48 -3.45
C VAL A 202 -10.41 83.53 -2.52
N HIS A 203 -9.37 83.19 -1.77
CA HIS A 203 -8.68 84.12 -0.88
C HIS A 203 -8.09 85.31 -1.64
N VAL A 204 -7.39 85.07 -2.76
CA VAL A 204 -6.84 86.13 -3.62
C VAL A 204 -7.97 86.99 -4.20
N SER A 205 -9.05 86.38 -4.71
CA SER A 205 -10.19 87.14 -5.25
C SER A 205 -10.84 88.05 -4.20
N ILE A 206 -11.02 87.56 -2.97
CA ILE A 206 -11.57 88.36 -1.86
C ILE A 206 -10.62 89.51 -1.52
N GLN A 207 -9.30 89.26 -1.48
CA GLN A 207 -8.31 90.30 -1.24
C GLN A 207 -8.33 91.38 -2.33
N ASP A 208 -8.44 90.98 -3.60
CA ASP A 208 -8.51 91.89 -4.74
C ASP A 208 -9.79 92.75 -4.67
N ASP A 209 -10.95 92.13 -4.39
CA ASP A 209 -12.21 92.83 -4.23
C ASP A 209 -12.18 93.83 -3.06
N PHE A 210 -11.61 93.43 -1.92
CA PHE A 210 -11.45 94.30 -0.76
C PHE A 210 -10.54 95.50 -1.07
N THR A 211 -9.43 95.26 -1.79
CA THR A 211 -8.49 96.31 -2.21
C THR A 211 -9.17 97.32 -3.14
N ARG A 212 -9.92 96.84 -4.13
CA ARG A 212 -10.70 97.70 -5.04
C ARG A 212 -11.72 98.56 -4.28
N GLU A 213 -12.39 98.00 -3.29
CA GLU A 213 -13.39 98.73 -2.51
C GLU A 213 -12.75 99.79 -1.60
N LEU A 214 -11.60 99.48 -0.98
CA LEU A 214 -10.80 100.45 -0.25
C LEU A 214 -10.33 101.61 -1.15
N ASP A 215 -9.89 101.32 -2.37
CA ASP A 215 -9.47 102.35 -3.33
C ASP A 215 -10.64 103.26 -3.73
N LYS A 216 -11.82 102.70 -4.01
CA LYS A 216 -13.05 103.50 -4.27
C LYS A 216 -13.36 104.44 -3.11
N MET A 217 -13.25 103.98 -1.87
CA MET A 217 -13.48 104.81 -0.69
C MET A 217 -12.45 105.94 -0.56
N ARG A 218 -11.16 105.66 -0.83
CA ARG A 218 -10.11 106.69 -0.85
C ARG A 218 -10.36 107.76 -1.91
N PHE A 219 -10.83 107.36 -3.10
CA PHE A 219 -11.19 108.30 -4.18
C PHE A 219 -12.41 109.16 -3.83
N LYS A 220 -13.43 108.60 -3.18
CA LYS A 220 -14.60 109.37 -2.71
C LYS A 220 -14.19 110.41 -1.64
N LYS A 221 -13.27 110.06 -0.74
CA LYS A 221 -12.77 110.95 0.32
C LYS A 221 -11.92 112.12 -0.19
N LYS A 222 -11.36 112.05 -1.42
CA LYS A 222 -10.61 113.14 -2.06
C LYS A 222 -11.48 114.14 -2.84
N ARG A 223 -12.77 113.85 -3.03
CA ARG A 223 -13.72 114.70 -3.79
C ARG A 223 -14.69 115.50 -2.90
N ASN A 224 -14.65 115.28 -1.58
CA ASN A 224 -15.25 116.13 -0.56
C ASN A 224 -14.14 116.92 0.13
#